data_AF-A0A1V5KK13-F1
#
_entry.id   AF-A0A1V5KK13-F1
#
_cell.length_a   1.000
_cell.length_b   1.000
_cell.length_c   1.000
_cell.angle_alpha   90.00
_cell.angle_beta   90.00
_cell.angle_gamma   90.00
#
_symmetry.space_group_name_H-M   'P 1'
#
loop_
_entity.id
_entity.type
_entity.pdbx_description
1 polymer ?
#
loop_
_entity_poly.entity_id
_entity_poly.type
_entity_poly.pdbx_seq_one_letter_code
_entity_poly.pdbx_strand_id
1 'polypeptide(L)'
;MQELFNEGVTKNVFCVNIDAVLAVIILKLVWKDLQAGRITEKMIQDLSFTQFLYGRSIGVAAEIADHRDRGLDMDCRTPQNQVGFVM
;
A
#
# COMPACT_ATOMS: atom_id res chain seq x y z
N MET A 1 -19.90 -27.49 -1.79
CA MET A 1 -18.43 -27.35 -1.69
C MET A 1 -17.69 -28.20 -2.72
N GLN A 2 -18.22 -29.38 -3.10
CA GLN A 2 -17.67 -30.24 -4.17
C GLN A 2 -17.68 -29.56 -5.56
N GLU A 3 -18.76 -28.87 -5.90
CA GLU A 3 -18.96 -28.17 -7.19
C GLU A 3 -17.89 -27.08 -7.44
N LEU A 4 -17.66 -26.17 -6.48
CA LEU A 4 -16.61 -25.13 -6.57
C LEU A 4 -15.18 -25.68 -6.65
N PHE A 5 -14.93 -26.85 -6.05
CA PHE A 5 -13.62 -27.51 -6.10
C PHE A 5 -13.36 -28.13 -7.48
N ASN A 6 -14.40 -28.70 -8.12
CA ASN A 6 -14.32 -29.22 -9.48
C ASN A 6 -14.12 -28.12 -10.53
N GLU A 7 -14.59 -26.90 -10.26
CA GLU A 7 -14.34 -25.72 -11.08
C GLU A 7 -12.96 -25.07 -10.85
N GLY A 8 -12.11 -25.64 -9.98
CA GLY A 8 -10.77 -25.10 -9.69
C GLY A 8 -10.78 -23.79 -8.88
N VAL A 9 -11.92 -23.45 -8.26
CA VAL A 9 -12.08 -22.21 -7.50
C VAL A 9 -11.54 -22.40 -6.08
N THR A 10 -10.60 -21.55 -5.69
CA THR A 10 -10.02 -21.59 -4.34
C THR A 10 -10.99 -21.02 -3.31
N LYS A 11 -10.95 -21.52 -2.07
CA LYS A 11 -11.75 -20.97 -0.96
C LYS A 11 -11.44 -19.51 -0.61
N ASN A 12 -10.32 -18.97 -1.07
CA ASN A 12 -9.89 -17.62 -0.76
C ASN A 12 -10.42 -16.63 -1.80
N VAL A 13 -10.97 -15.51 -1.33
CA VAL A 13 -11.33 -14.38 -2.18
C VAL A 13 -10.05 -13.63 -2.54
N PHE A 14 -9.66 -13.65 -3.81
CA PHE A 14 -8.55 -12.84 -4.31
C PHE A 14 -9.08 -11.46 -4.70
N CYS A 15 -9.12 -10.54 -3.74
CA CYS A 15 -9.33 -9.13 -4.03
C CYS A 15 -8.05 -8.52 -4.62
N VAL A 16 -8.22 -7.61 -5.58
CA VAL A 16 -7.12 -6.80 -6.10
C VAL A 16 -6.64 -5.87 -4.97
N ASN A 17 -5.34 -5.95 -4.63
CA ASN A 17 -4.73 -5.07 -3.63
C ASN A 17 -4.73 -3.61 -4.14
N ILE A 18 -4.75 -2.64 -3.22
CA ILE A 18 -4.73 -1.21 -3.53
C ILE A 18 -3.50 -0.82 -4.36
N ASP A 19 -2.36 -1.49 -4.17
CA ASP A 19 -1.15 -1.24 -4.96
C ASP A 19 -1.38 -1.51 -6.45
N ALA A 20 -2.09 -2.60 -6.78
CA ALA A 20 -2.45 -2.92 -8.15
C ALA A 20 -3.49 -1.95 -8.72
N VAL A 21 -4.44 -1.50 -7.90
CA VAL A 21 -5.43 -0.48 -8.30
C VAL A 21 -4.73 0.85 -8.64
N LEU A 22 -3.84 1.32 -7.76
CA LEU A 22 -3.09 2.56 -7.96
C LEU A 22 -2.19 2.49 -9.20
N ALA A 23 -1.48 1.38 -9.40
CA ALA A 23 -0.64 1.17 -10.57
C ALA A 23 -1.44 1.28 -11.89
N VAL A 24 -2.62 0.66 -11.97
CA VAL A 24 -3.46 0.70 -13.18
C VAL A 24 -4.02 2.11 -13.41
N ILE A 25 -4.43 2.83 -12.36
CA ILE A 25 -4.91 4.20 -12.49
C ILE A 25 -3.80 5.13 -12.98
N ILE A 26 -2.60 5.04 -12.39
CA ILE A 26 -1.46 5.86 -12.79
C ILE A 26 -1.07 5.56 -14.23
N LEU A 27 -0.97 4.28 -14.60
CA LEU A 27 -0.67 3.87 -15.97
C LEU A 27 -1.70 4.44 -16.96
N LYS A 28 -2.99 4.40 -16.61
CA LYS A 28 -4.06 4.98 -17.44
C LYS A 28 -3.90 6.49 -17.62
N LEU A 29 -3.50 7.22 -16.59
CA LEU A 29 -3.30 8.67 -16.65
C LEU A 29 -2.13 9.06 -17.55
N VAL A 30 -1.01 8.33 -17.46
CA VAL A 30 0.23 8.64 -18.19
C VAL A 30 0.37 7.90 -19.52
N TRP A 31 -0.62 7.08 -19.89
CA TRP A 31 -0.58 6.18 -21.04
C TRP A 31 -0.20 6.88 -22.35
N LYS A 32 -0.80 8.05 -22.61
CA LYS A 32 -0.55 8.83 -23.82
C LYS A 32 0.89 9.35 -23.89
N ASP A 33 1.46 9.73 -22.75
CA ASP A 33 2.82 10.23 -22.67
C ASP A 33 3.83 9.09 -22.84
N LEU A 34 3.54 7.92 -22.28
CA LEU A 34 4.35 6.72 -22.45
C LEU A 34 4.39 6.28 -23.92
N GLN A 35 3.22 6.19 -24.58
CA GLN A 35 3.13 5.81 -25.99
C GLN A 35 3.82 6.81 -26.92
N ALA A 36 3.84 8.10 -26.55
CA ALA A 36 4.54 9.13 -27.30
C ALA A 36 6.05 9.22 -26.98
N GLY A 37 6.58 8.35 -26.10
CA GLY A 37 7.98 8.35 -25.68
C GLY A 37 8.39 9.57 -24.87
N ARG A 38 7.43 10.33 -24.31
CA ARG A 38 7.72 11.52 -23.47
C ARG A 38 8.17 11.15 -22.06
N ILE A 39 7.81 9.95 -21.61
CA ILE A 39 8.18 9.41 -20.31
C ILE A 39 8.68 7.98 -20.47
N THR A 40 9.55 7.57 -19.57
CA THR A 40 10.10 6.22 -19.53
C THR A 40 9.34 5.34 -18.55
N GLU A 41 9.45 4.02 -18.69
CA GLU A 41 8.86 3.07 -17.73
C GLU A 41 9.36 3.31 -16.30
N LYS A 42 10.64 3.66 -16.14
CA LYS A 42 11.22 4.00 -14.85
C LYS A 42 10.53 5.20 -14.20
N MET A 43 10.22 6.24 -14.97
CA MET A 43 9.48 7.41 -14.45
C MET A 43 8.08 7.04 -13.95
N ILE A 44 7.43 6.05 -14.57
CA ILE A 44 6.10 5.58 -14.14
C ILE A 44 6.19 4.79 -12.83
N GLN A 45 7.23 3.97 -12.69
CA GLN A 45 7.51 3.26 -11.43
C GLN A 45 7.77 4.26 -10.31
N ASP A 46 8.67 5.23 -10.54
CA ASP A 46 9.01 6.27 -9.57
C ASP A 46 7.78 7.12 -9.21
N LEU A 47 6.92 7.45 -10.18
CA LEU A 47 5.66 8.16 -9.96
C LEU A 47 4.72 7.39 -9.02
N SER A 48 4.61 6.07 -9.21
CA SER A 48 3.76 5.20 -8.38
C SER A 48 4.26 5.16 -6.93
N PHE A 49 5.57 5.04 -6.72
CA PHE A 49 6.17 5.10 -5.38
C PHE A 49 6.02 6.48 -4.73
N THR A 50 6.23 7.55 -5.50
CA THR A 50 6.13 8.93 -5.02
C THR A 50 4.70 9.24 -4.55
N GLN A 51 3.70 8.81 -5.33
CA GLN A 51 2.29 8.96 -4.97
C GLN A 51 1.96 8.24 -3.66
N PHE A 52 2.45 7.00 -3.50
CA PHE A 52 2.24 6.23 -2.28
C PHE A 52 2.92 6.90 -1.07
N LEU A 53 4.15 7.37 -1.24
CA LEU A 53 4.92 8.07 -0.22
C LEU A 53 4.15 9.28 0.30
N TYR A 54 3.66 10.15 -0.59
CA TYR A 54 2.91 11.34 -0.17
C TYR A 54 1.62 10.98 0.57
N GLY A 55 0.84 10.02 0.06
CA GLY A 55 -0.37 9.57 0.75
C GLY A 55 -0.06 9.03 2.16
N ARG A 56 0.99 8.23 2.30
CA ARG A 56 1.41 7.69 3.60
C ARG A 56 1.92 8.77 4.54
N SER A 57 2.72 9.72 4.05
CA SER A 57 3.24 10.83 4.85
C SER A 57 2.12 11.68 5.43
N ILE A 58 1.06 11.95 4.66
CA ILE A 58 -0.12 12.69 5.14
C ILE A 58 -0.80 11.92 6.29
N GLY A 59 -1.02 10.62 6.13
CA GLY A 59 -1.64 9.80 7.16
C GLY A 59 -0.81 9.74 8.45
N VAL A 60 0.51 9.58 8.32
CA VAL A 60 1.43 9.59 9.47
C VAL A 60 1.41 10.94 10.18
N ALA A 61 1.45 12.04 9.44
CA ALA A 61 1.39 13.38 10.03
C ALA A 61 0.06 13.63 10.77
N ALA A 62 -1.06 13.17 10.19
CA ALA A 62 -2.37 13.25 10.83
C ALA A 62 -2.41 12.44 12.14
N GLU A 63 -1.84 11.23 12.15
CA GLU A 63 -1.80 10.38 13.33
C GLU A 63 -0.94 10.95 14.46
N ILE A 64 0.19 11.58 14.10
CA ILE A 64 1.03 12.31 15.08
C ILE A 64 0.24 13.46 15.70
N ALA A 65 -0.50 14.23 14.89
CA ALA A 65 -1.30 15.33 15.37
C ALA A 65 -2.43 14.86 16.29
N ASP A 66 -3.15 13.80 15.92
CA ASP A 66 -4.24 13.24 16.73
C ASP A 66 -3.73 12.73 18.10
N HIS A 67 -2.61 12.01 18.15
CA HIS A 67 -2.03 11.57 19.42
C HIS A 67 -1.58 12.72 20.30
N ARG A 68 -0.92 13.73 19.70
CA ARG A 68 -0.48 14.92 20.44
C ARG A 68 -1.65 15.67 21.06
N ASP A 69 -2.74 15.85 20.30
CA ASP A 69 -3.89 16.64 20.74
C ASP A 69 -4.74 15.88 21.79
N ARG A 70 -4.73 14.54 21.76
CA ARG A 70 -5.40 13.68 22.76
C ARG A 70 -4.59 13.46 24.04
N GLY A 71 -3.33 13.88 24.08
CA GLY A 71 -2.44 13.69 25.24
C GLY A 71 -2.04 12.24 25.52
N LEU A 72 -2.18 11.35 24.51
CA LEU A 72 -1.70 9.97 24.58
C LEU A 72 -0.27 9.91 24.05
N ASP A 73 0.62 9.23 24.78
CA ASP A 73 1.98 8.99 24.30
C ASP A 73 1.96 8.03 23.12
N MET A 74 2.76 8.29 22.08
CA MET A 74 2.95 7.33 20.98
C MET A 74 3.90 6.23 21.45
N ASP A 75 3.42 5.37 22.33
CA ASP A 75 4.19 4.22 22.78
C ASP A 75 4.34 3.20 21.65
N CYS A 76 5.47 3.29 20.94
CA CYS A 76 5.84 2.37 19.88
C CYS A 76 6.58 1.13 20.39
N ARG A 77 6.63 0.89 21.71
CA ARG A 77 7.31 -0.29 22.26
C ARG A 77 6.48 -1.54 21.97
N THR A 78 7.13 -2.57 21.45
CA THR A 78 6.53 -3.90 21.34
C THR A 78 6.28 -4.47 22.74
N PRO A 79 5.08 -5.00 23.05
CA PRO A 79 4.80 -5.60 24.36
C PRO A 79 5.82 -6.67 24.76
N GLN A 80 6.19 -6.71 26.04
CA GLN A 80 7.23 -7.63 26.57
C GLN A 80 6.94 -9.11 26.27
N ASN A 81 5.66 -9.50 26.25
CA ASN A 81 5.23 -10.86 25.92
C ASN A 81 5.34 -11.22 24.43
N GLN A 82 5.64 -10.25 23.56
CA GLN A 82 5.82 -10.41 22.12
C GLN A 82 7.29 -10.30 21.68
N VAL A 83 8.22 -10.06 22.61
CA VAL A 83 9.66 -10.01 22.34
C VAL A 83 10.39 -11.14 23.04
N GLY A 84 11.39 -11.73 22.37
CA GLY A 84 12.29 -12.73 22.93
C GLY A 84 13.71 -12.17 23.05
N PHE A 85 14.38 -12.46 24.15
CA PHE A 85 15.80 -12.15 24.28
C PHE A 85 16.62 -13.16 23.46
N VAL A 86 17.50 -12.65 22.59
CA VAL A 86 18.44 -13.46 21.81
C VAL A 86 19.84 -13.18 22.36
N MET A 87 20.51 -14.22 22.85
CA MET A 87 21.88 -14.17 23.40
C MET A 87 22.91 -14.44 22.30
#